data_AF-A0A813HBA6-F1
#
_entry.id   AF-A0A813HBA6-F1
#
_cell.length_a   1.000
_cell.length_b   1.000
_cell.length_c   1.000
_cell.angle_alpha   90.00
_cell.angle_beta   90.00
_cell.angle_gamma   90.00
#
_symmetry.space_group_name_H-M   'P 1'
#
loop_
_entity.id
_entity.type
_entity.pdbx_description
1 polymer ?
#
loop_
_entity_poly.entity_id
_entity_poly.type
_entity_poly.pdbx_seq_one_letter_code
_entity_poly.pdbx_strand_id
1 'polypeptide(L)'
;MADLMRPQHDAGGGNGFFMLPDILHVFNITVQFHGIGLHWVKQPAEFMPNNENSLSSVELNQRTSFWVAALILTYGVAVLLGTSIMACGSRGPYSKIDSPTGAEDVRESGEDVPKVRWQKIIAAASFFAHYTVSVGVVHWSAATGRLSKMRGLEWEVYWMLFVSSCTWLLMQAIVARITSSYSAGTFFAASLSAVVPLFADPIDTLKDAIFGGICFQSSYWFVRAIGLASWMWLAAVHMMFFLRGGDIALEMSEGYRGILYASTASSQEADTHEAVSTSASIVRLVSEVKLKILVALYKQTTEAKVHVTLWEDAPQSMMSLVFFCFEGGSPFMVMVFLILPISKVAFAFTFGRLLAEASVPWFLRQFQSAHVDGNDDRMQVYSKLLLKYSNPVEKFFTAPPASSRVVLENVICTALPWMRDTLHDVTSIDLRRYSIGAEGAQHLA
;
A
#
# COMPACT_ATOMS: atom_id res chain seq x y z
N MET A 1 -32.02 -76.09 -3.14
CA MET A 1 -30.95 -75.25 -2.59
C MET A 1 -30.48 -74.37 -3.75
N ALA A 2 -31.14 -73.24 -4.03
CA ALA A 2 -30.93 -71.93 -3.37
C ALA A 2 -29.45 -71.51 -3.51
N ASP A 3 -29.03 -70.45 -4.20
CA ASP A 3 -29.70 -69.19 -4.52
C ASP A 3 -29.25 -68.57 -5.86
N LEU A 4 -30.25 -68.05 -6.56
CA LEU A 4 -30.19 -66.93 -7.48
C LEU A 4 -30.22 -65.64 -6.63
N MET A 5 -29.37 -64.66 -6.96
CA MET A 5 -29.64 -63.20 -7.03
C MET A 5 -28.42 -62.32 -6.63
N ARG A 6 -27.71 -61.80 -7.66
CA ARG A 6 -27.25 -60.40 -7.91
C ARG A 6 -26.51 -59.57 -6.81
N PRO A 7 -25.80 -58.45 -7.12
CA PRO A 7 -25.53 -57.81 -8.43
C PRO A 7 -24.10 -57.22 -8.68
N GLN A 8 -23.86 -56.91 -9.97
CA GLN A 8 -23.26 -55.71 -10.59
C GLN A 8 -21.87 -55.15 -10.20
N HIS A 9 -20.96 -55.29 -11.17
CA HIS A 9 -20.15 -54.25 -11.84
C HIS A 9 -19.97 -52.87 -11.16
N ASP A 10 -18.73 -52.65 -10.71
CA ASP A 10 -17.85 -51.52 -11.03
C ASP A 10 -18.47 -50.14 -11.29
N ALA A 11 -18.83 -49.47 -10.19
CA ALA A 11 -18.81 -48.01 -10.10
C ALA A 11 -17.67 -47.59 -9.16
N GLY A 12 -16.44 -47.70 -9.65
CA GLY A 12 -15.26 -47.12 -9.01
C GLY A 12 -15.23 -45.61 -9.22
N GLY A 13 -16.15 -44.89 -8.57
CA GLY A 13 -16.07 -43.44 -8.39
C GLY A 13 -14.84 -43.12 -7.57
N GLY A 14 -13.71 -42.92 -8.24
CA GLY A 14 -12.51 -42.35 -7.65
C GLY A 14 -12.86 -40.96 -7.16
N ASN A 15 -13.12 -40.84 -5.86
CA ASN A 15 -13.00 -39.59 -5.15
C ASN A 15 -11.57 -39.09 -5.40
N GLY A 16 -11.41 -38.27 -6.43
CA GLY A 16 -10.25 -37.43 -6.65
C GLY A 16 -10.18 -36.45 -5.50
N PHE A 17 -9.76 -36.95 -4.34
CA PHE A 17 -9.29 -36.14 -3.25
C PHE A 17 -8.13 -35.36 -3.87
N PHE A 18 -8.39 -34.09 -4.19
CA PHE A 18 -7.36 -33.11 -4.49
C PHE A 18 -6.37 -33.19 -3.34
N MET A 19 -5.27 -33.94 -3.52
CA MET A 19 -4.11 -33.80 -2.68
C MET A 19 -3.66 -32.37 -2.93
N LEU A 20 -4.04 -31.46 -2.02
CA LEU A 20 -3.36 -30.17 -1.95
C LEU A 20 -1.87 -30.52 -1.91
N PRO A 21 -1.06 -30.06 -2.88
CA PRO A 21 0.38 -30.27 -2.80
C PRO A 21 0.82 -29.78 -1.43
N ASP A 22 1.60 -30.60 -0.73
CA ASP A 22 2.08 -30.30 0.61
C ASP A 22 2.72 -28.91 0.59
N ILE A 23 1.96 -27.92 1.06
CA ILE A 23 2.31 -26.51 0.95
C ILE A 23 3.63 -26.29 1.71
N LEU A 24 3.87 -27.07 2.76
CA LEU A 24 5.12 -27.06 3.51
C LEU A 24 6.28 -27.57 2.67
N HIS A 25 6.08 -28.57 1.81
CA HIS A 25 7.10 -29.08 0.90
C HIS A 25 7.43 -28.09 -0.23
N VAL A 26 6.41 -27.51 -0.87
CA VAL A 26 6.61 -26.47 -1.91
C VAL A 26 7.27 -25.22 -1.33
N PHE A 27 6.88 -24.83 -0.12
CA PHE A 27 7.49 -23.72 0.60
C PHE A 27 8.94 -24.04 0.98
N ASN A 28 9.23 -25.23 1.52
CA ASN A 28 10.61 -25.63 1.85
C ASN A 28 11.52 -25.66 0.62
N ILE A 29 11.05 -26.18 -0.51
CA ILE A 29 11.83 -26.21 -1.76
C ILE A 29 12.12 -24.78 -2.23
N THR A 30 11.10 -23.93 -2.31
CA THR A 30 11.24 -22.55 -2.81
C THR A 30 12.19 -21.73 -1.92
N VAL A 31 12.17 -21.98 -0.62
CA VAL A 31 12.94 -21.26 0.39
C VAL A 31 14.39 -21.78 0.48
N GLN A 32 14.61 -23.09 0.34
CA GLN A 32 15.96 -23.67 0.23
C GLN A 32 16.69 -23.21 -1.05
N PHE A 33 15.98 -23.06 -2.18
CA PHE A 33 16.57 -22.60 -3.44
C PHE A 33 17.15 -21.18 -3.40
N HIS A 34 16.72 -20.33 -2.46
CA HIS A 34 17.19 -18.95 -2.33
C HIS A 34 18.18 -18.73 -1.16
N GLY A 35 18.63 -19.79 -0.49
CA GLY A 35 19.55 -19.67 0.65
C GLY A 35 18.95 -18.96 1.88
N ILE A 36 17.61 -18.83 1.93
CA ILE A 36 16.90 -18.26 3.07
C ILE A 36 16.76 -19.36 4.11
N GLY A 37 17.62 -19.34 5.14
CA GLY A 37 17.56 -20.31 6.24
C GLY A 37 16.29 -20.13 7.08
N LEU A 38 15.28 -20.98 6.86
CA LEU A 38 14.14 -21.10 7.78
C LEU A 38 14.63 -21.67 9.10
N HIS A 39 14.53 -20.87 10.16
CA HIS A 39 14.78 -21.30 11.51
C HIS A 39 13.49 -21.16 12.31
N TRP A 40 13.17 -22.17 13.10
CA TRP A 40 12.05 -22.10 14.02
C TRP A 40 12.36 -21.08 15.11
N VAL A 41 11.51 -20.07 15.23
CA VAL A 41 11.64 -19.05 16.28
C VAL A 41 10.81 -19.49 17.48
N LYS A 42 11.40 -19.47 18.67
CA LYS A 42 10.69 -19.76 19.91
C LYS A 42 9.89 -18.54 20.35
N GLN A 43 8.69 -18.77 20.86
CA GLN A 43 7.92 -17.73 21.54
C GLN A 43 8.74 -17.17 22.72
N PRO A 44 8.81 -15.84 22.89
CA PRO A 44 9.45 -15.24 24.06
C PRO A 44 8.78 -15.72 25.36
N ALA A 45 9.56 -15.98 26.40
CA ALA A 45 9.04 -16.49 27.68
C ALA A 45 8.04 -15.52 28.33
N GLU A 46 8.34 -14.22 28.23
CA GLU A 46 7.44 -13.14 28.62
C GLU A 46 6.99 -12.39 27.37
N PHE A 47 5.67 -12.17 27.23
CA PHE A 47 5.12 -11.40 26.12
C PHE A 47 5.76 -10.02 26.05
N MET A 48 5.78 -9.29 27.17
CA MET A 48 6.33 -7.94 27.27
C MET A 48 7.22 -7.85 28.52
N PRO A 49 8.55 -7.73 28.38
CA PRO A 49 9.49 -7.72 29.50
C PRO A 49 9.33 -6.42 30.29
N ASN A 50 9.66 -6.40 31.58
CA ASN A 50 9.60 -5.16 32.37
C ASN A 50 10.70 -4.15 32.02
N ASN A 51 11.85 -4.64 31.54
CA ASN A 51 12.97 -3.81 31.12
C ASN A 51 13.71 -4.47 29.96
N GLU A 52 13.60 -3.90 28.77
CA GLU A 52 14.30 -4.44 27.60
C GLU A 52 15.83 -4.41 27.76
N ASN A 53 16.37 -3.46 28.54
CA ASN A 53 17.81 -3.33 28.76
C ASN A 53 18.39 -4.43 29.64
N SER A 54 17.55 -5.20 30.35
CA SER A 54 18.02 -6.37 31.12
C SER A 54 18.13 -7.64 30.28
N LEU A 55 17.63 -7.63 29.04
CA LEU A 55 17.66 -8.79 28.18
C LEU A 55 19.06 -8.99 27.56
N SER A 56 19.47 -10.24 27.41
CA SER A 56 20.70 -10.56 26.70
C SER A 56 20.59 -10.21 25.21
N SER A 57 21.71 -9.93 24.54
CA SER A 57 21.72 -9.66 23.08
C SER A 57 21.17 -10.82 22.25
N VAL A 58 21.39 -12.06 22.69
CA VAL A 58 20.83 -13.26 22.06
C VAL A 58 19.31 -13.27 22.18
N GLU A 59 18.78 -12.96 23.35
CA GLU A 59 17.33 -12.88 23.57
C GLU A 59 16.70 -11.74 22.78
N LEU A 60 17.31 -10.55 22.76
CA LEU A 60 16.84 -9.43 21.94
C LEU A 60 16.75 -9.78 20.45
N ASN A 61 17.75 -10.49 19.93
CA ASN A 61 17.74 -10.97 18.54
C ASN A 61 16.64 -12.01 18.30
N GLN A 62 16.46 -12.97 19.22
CA GLN A 62 15.38 -13.97 19.12
C GLN A 62 14.00 -13.31 19.16
N ARG A 63 13.78 -12.35 20.05
CA ARG A 63 12.54 -11.57 20.14
C ARG A 63 12.29 -10.78 18.86
N THR A 64 13.32 -10.13 18.33
CA THR A 64 13.22 -9.40 17.06
C THR A 64 12.79 -10.33 15.92
N SER A 65 13.45 -11.48 15.77
CA SER A 65 13.04 -12.48 14.77
C SER A 65 11.61 -12.96 14.97
N PHE A 66 11.18 -13.19 16.22
CA PHE A 66 9.83 -13.65 16.54
C PHE A 66 8.79 -12.61 16.12
N TRP A 67 8.99 -11.35 16.52
CA TRP A 67 8.02 -10.29 16.24
C TRP A 67 7.96 -9.89 14.77
N VAL A 68 9.09 -9.91 14.06
CA VAL A 68 9.10 -9.74 12.61
C VAL A 68 8.30 -10.87 11.92
N ALA A 69 8.50 -12.13 12.34
CA ALA A 69 7.71 -13.24 11.84
C ALA A 69 6.22 -13.10 12.18
N ALA A 70 5.89 -12.64 13.40
CA ALA A 70 4.52 -12.39 13.83
C ALA A 70 3.85 -11.28 12.99
N LEU A 71 4.56 -10.18 12.69
CA LEU A 71 4.06 -9.11 11.80
C LEU A 71 3.75 -9.64 10.40
N ILE A 72 4.66 -10.42 9.81
CA ILE A 72 4.48 -11.03 8.49
C ILE A 72 3.28 -11.99 8.50
N LEU A 73 3.16 -12.84 9.52
CA LEU A 73 2.06 -13.78 9.67
C LEU A 73 0.73 -13.05 9.85
N THR A 74 0.67 -12.04 10.71
CA THR A 74 -0.51 -11.19 10.92
C THR A 74 -0.96 -10.55 9.62
N TYR A 75 -0.03 -10.02 8.83
CA TYR A 75 -0.36 -9.44 7.52
C TYR A 75 -0.88 -10.50 6.54
N GLY A 76 -0.22 -11.66 6.47
CA GLY A 76 -0.66 -12.78 5.63
C GLY A 76 -2.08 -13.23 5.96
N VAL A 77 -2.40 -13.38 7.25
CA VAL A 77 -3.76 -13.69 7.72
C VAL A 77 -4.74 -12.59 7.35
N ALA A 78 -4.39 -11.31 7.56
CA ALA A 78 -5.24 -10.19 7.20
C ALA A 78 -5.52 -10.14 5.69
N VAL A 79 -4.53 -10.38 4.84
CA VAL A 79 -4.68 -10.47 3.37
C VAL A 79 -5.58 -11.63 2.98
N LEU A 80 -5.40 -12.81 3.57
CA LEU A 80 -6.24 -13.98 3.28
C LEU A 80 -7.70 -13.74 3.68
N LEU A 81 -7.94 -13.23 4.89
CA LEU A 81 -9.28 -12.93 5.39
C LEU A 81 -9.94 -11.81 4.59
N GLY A 82 -9.23 -10.71 4.38
CA GLY A 82 -9.71 -9.56 3.62
C GLY A 82 -10.06 -9.93 2.18
N THR A 83 -9.18 -10.66 1.50
CA THR A 83 -9.44 -11.18 0.16
C THR A 83 -10.66 -12.10 0.14
N SER A 84 -10.81 -12.98 1.14
CA SER A 84 -11.98 -13.86 1.27
C SER A 84 -13.28 -13.07 1.48
N ILE A 85 -13.26 -12.01 2.29
CA ILE A 85 -14.40 -11.10 2.50
C ILE A 85 -14.81 -10.44 1.17
N MET A 86 -13.84 -9.95 0.40
CA MET A 86 -14.11 -9.32 -0.90
C MET A 86 -14.57 -10.34 -1.96
N ALA A 87 -14.04 -11.57 -1.95
CA ALA A 87 -14.32 -12.62 -2.93
C ALA A 87 -15.66 -13.33 -2.71
N CYS A 88 -16.14 -13.44 -1.47
CA CYS A 88 -17.45 -14.01 -1.15
C CYS A 88 -18.56 -13.06 -1.66
N GLY A 89 -18.90 -13.12 -2.95
CA GLY A 89 -19.70 -12.12 -3.68
C GLY A 89 -21.01 -11.67 -3.02
N SER A 90 -21.34 -10.38 -3.18
CA SER A 90 -22.61 -9.79 -2.73
C SER A 90 -23.73 -10.09 -3.72
N ARG A 91 -24.72 -10.86 -3.29
CA ARG A 91 -26.07 -10.85 -3.89
C ARG A 91 -26.98 -9.84 -3.15
N GLY A 92 -26.42 -8.74 -2.66
CA GLY A 92 -27.19 -7.71 -1.99
C GLY A 92 -28.14 -7.01 -2.97
N PRO A 93 -29.44 -6.84 -2.63
CA PRO A 93 -30.42 -6.15 -3.48
C PRO A 93 -30.13 -4.65 -3.69
N TYR A 94 -29.09 -4.11 -3.05
CA TYR A 94 -28.69 -2.70 -3.10
C TYR A 94 -27.57 -2.39 -4.12
N SER A 95 -27.25 -3.31 -5.04
CA SER A 95 -26.13 -3.14 -6.00
C SER A 95 -26.30 -2.00 -7.04
N LYS A 96 -27.33 -1.18 -6.92
CA LYS A 96 -27.59 0.00 -7.76
C LYS A 96 -27.22 1.33 -7.07
N ILE A 97 -26.65 1.29 -5.87
CA ILE A 97 -26.09 2.51 -5.28
C ILE A 97 -24.74 2.74 -5.96
N ASP A 98 -24.68 3.76 -6.82
CA ASP A 98 -23.49 4.16 -7.57
C ASP A 98 -22.27 4.20 -6.65
N SER A 99 -21.27 3.40 -7.01
CA SER A 99 -20.07 3.23 -6.19
C SER A 99 -19.25 4.52 -6.16
N PRO A 100 -18.66 4.89 -5.01
CA PRO A 100 -17.96 6.16 -4.79
C PRO A 100 -16.57 6.20 -5.43
N THR A 101 -16.35 5.47 -6.52
CA THR A 101 -15.07 5.36 -7.19
C THR A 101 -14.97 6.46 -8.22
N GLY A 102 -14.32 7.56 -7.84
CA GLY A 102 -13.88 8.59 -8.76
C GLY A 102 -13.52 9.88 -8.04
N ALA A 103 -12.29 10.33 -8.27
CA ALA A 103 -11.83 11.65 -7.88
C ALA A 103 -12.77 12.71 -8.48
N GLU A 104 -13.71 13.17 -7.66
CA GLU A 104 -14.58 14.30 -7.97
C GLU A 104 -13.72 15.57 -7.98
N ASP A 105 -13.26 15.95 -9.18
CA ASP A 105 -13.07 17.35 -9.56
C ASP A 105 -14.49 17.91 -9.85
N VAL A 106 -15.40 17.83 -8.85
CA VAL A 106 -16.80 18.27 -8.99
C VAL A 106 -16.82 19.77 -9.18
N ARG A 107 -17.05 20.11 -10.44
CA ARG A 107 -17.40 21.43 -10.90
C ARG A 107 -18.84 21.72 -10.50
N GLU A 108 -19.05 22.16 -9.27
CA GLU A 108 -20.17 22.98 -8.75
C GLU A 108 -21.61 22.75 -9.30
N SER A 109 -21.97 21.57 -9.79
CA SER A 109 -23.36 21.24 -10.12
C SER A 109 -24.06 20.69 -8.88
N GLY A 110 -24.37 21.58 -7.93
CA GLY A 110 -25.46 21.54 -6.93
C GLY A 110 -25.75 20.30 -6.04
N GLU A 111 -25.64 19.06 -6.52
CA GLU A 111 -26.22 17.87 -5.88
C GLU A 111 -25.22 16.88 -5.24
N ASP A 112 -23.95 16.84 -5.65
CA ASP A 112 -22.96 15.88 -5.09
C ASP A 112 -22.10 16.44 -3.92
N VAL A 113 -22.28 17.71 -3.58
CA VAL A 113 -21.58 18.39 -2.46
C VAL A 113 -21.65 17.65 -1.11
N PRO A 114 -22.75 16.96 -0.73
CA PRO A 114 -22.80 16.26 0.56
C PRO A 114 -21.86 15.05 0.65
N LYS A 115 -21.67 14.29 -0.44
CA LYS A 115 -20.93 13.00 -0.40
C LYS A 115 -19.44 13.20 -0.21
N VAL A 116 -18.83 14.12 -0.97
CA VAL A 116 -17.41 14.49 -0.83
C VAL A 116 -17.09 15.01 0.56
N ARG A 117 -18.01 15.80 1.12
CA ARG A 117 -17.84 16.36 2.46
C ARG A 117 -17.79 15.26 3.52
N TRP A 118 -18.69 14.28 3.47
CA TRP A 118 -18.69 13.15 4.39
C TRP A 118 -17.44 12.28 4.24
N GLN A 119 -17.01 12.04 3.01
CA GLN A 119 -15.79 11.30 2.71
C GLN A 119 -14.55 11.92 3.37
N LYS A 120 -14.39 13.24 3.24
CA LYS A 120 -13.32 14.02 3.90
C LYS A 120 -13.43 13.97 5.42
N ILE A 121 -14.64 14.14 5.97
CA ILE A 121 -14.86 14.08 7.42
C ILE A 121 -14.47 12.71 7.98
N ILE A 122 -14.88 11.62 7.33
CA ILE A 122 -14.56 10.26 7.78
C ILE A 122 -13.06 10.01 7.65
N ALA A 123 -12.41 10.43 6.56
CA ALA A 123 -10.97 10.29 6.41
C ALA A 123 -10.19 11.07 7.48
N ALA A 124 -10.58 12.32 7.75
CA ALA A 124 -10.01 13.11 8.83
C ALA A 124 -10.24 12.45 10.20
N ALA A 125 -11.44 11.93 10.46
CA ALA A 125 -11.73 11.20 11.69
C ALA A 125 -10.86 9.94 11.84
N SER A 126 -10.65 9.18 10.75
CA SER A 126 -9.75 8.02 10.74
C SER A 126 -8.30 8.42 11.04
N PHE A 127 -7.82 9.51 10.43
CA PHE A 127 -6.50 10.07 10.75
C PHE A 127 -6.40 10.45 12.23
N PHE A 128 -7.33 11.26 12.76
CA PHE A 128 -7.25 11.73 14.13
C PHE A 128 -7.40 10.60 15.16
N ALA A 129 -8.19 9.57 14.86
CA ALA A 129 -8.25 8.36 15.68
C ALA A 129 -6.88 7.66 15.71
N HIS A 130 -6.26 7.43 14.54
CA HIS A 130 -4.95 6.80 14.44
C HIS A 130 -3.84 7.63 15.09
N TYR A 131 -3.82 8.94 14.86
CA TYR A 131 -2.90 9.89 15.47
C TYR A 131 -3.02 9.88 17.01
N THR A 132 -4.25 9.94 17.53
CA THR A 132 -4.49 9.92 18.99
C THR A 132 -4.02 8.61 19.61
N VAL A 133 -4.30 7.46 18.98
CA VAL A 133 -3.79 6.16 19.44
C VAL A 133 -2.27 6.13 19.40
N SER A 134 -1.65 6.61 18.32
CA SER A 134 -0.19 6.62 18.16
C SER A 134 0.50 7.48 19.22
N VAL A 135 0.04 8.72 19.41
CA VAL A 135 0.56 9.63 20.45
C VAL A 135 0.30 9.08 21.85
N GLY A 136 -0.90 8.54 22.10
CA GLY A 136 -1.27 7.96 23.39
C GLY A 136 -0.40 6.76 23.77
N VAL A 137 -0.19 5.83 22.83
CA VAL A 137 0.67 4.66 23.03
C VAL A 137 2.12 5.07 23.22
N VAL A 138 2.64 5.99 22.41
CA VAL A 138 4.01 6.49 22.56
C VAL A 138 4.19 7.20 23.90
N HIS A 139 3.24 8.04 24.31
CA HIS A 139 3.26 8.71 25.60
C HIS A 139 3.23 7.71 26.76
N TRP A 140 2.36 6.70 26.69
CA TRP A 140 2.32 5.61 27.66
C TRP A 140 3.65 4.84 27.73
N SER A 141 4.24 4.51 26.58
CA SER A 141 5.56 3.86 26.52
C SER A 141 6.66 4.76 27.10
N ALA A 142 6.62 6.07 26.86
CA ALA A 142 7.56 7.01 27.47
C ALA A 142 7.41 7.06 29.00
N ALA A 143 6.17 7.16 29.49
CA ALA A 143 5.86 7.25 30.92
C ALA A 143 6.22 5.97 31.70
N THR A 144 6.16 4.81 31.04
CA THR A 144 6.51 3.50 31.63
C THR A 144 7.98 3.12 31.43
N GLY A 145 8.79 4.00 30.83
CA GLY A 145 10.21 3.71 30.56
C GLY A 145 10.46 2.68 29.45
N ARG A 146 9.45 2.40 28.63
CA ARG A 146 9.46 1.42 27.53
C ARG A 146 9.83 2.02 26.18
N LEU A 147 9.74 3.35 26.03
CA LEU A 147 10.18 4.02 24.82
C LEU A 147 11.72 4.15 24.84
N SER A 148 12.38 3.65 23.80
CA SER A 148 13.82 3.65 23.65
C SER A 148 14.29 4.70 22.64
N LYS A 149 15.29 5.50 23.01
CA LYS A 149 15.98 6.41 22.07
C LYS A 149 16.71 5.67 20.94
N MET A 150 16.96 4.36 21.10
CA MET A 150 17.66 3.57 20.08
C MET A 150 16.74 2.97 19.03
N ARG A 151 15.57 2.47 19.45
CA ARG A 151 14.66 1.65 18.62
C ARG A 151 13.23 2.17 18.52
N GLY A 152 12.87 3.11 19.39
CA GLY A 152 11.51 3.65 19.48
C GLY A 152 10.68 2.79 20.40
N LEU A 153 9.57 2.26 19.90
CA LEU A 153 8.70 1.37 20.67
C LEU A 153 9.31 -0.02 20.83
N GLU A 154 8.84 -0.74 21.84
CA GLU A 154 9.09 -2.18 21.96
C GLU A 154 8.34 -2.95 20.85
N TRP A 155 8.87 -4.10 20.44
CA TRP A 155 8.33 -4.89 19.33
C TRP A 155 6.89 -5.36 19.55
N GLU A 156 6.53 -5.65 20.80
CA GLU A 156 5.19 -6.00 21.24
C GLU A 156 4.20 -4.88 20.92
N VAL A 157 4.61 -3.64 21.17
CA VAL A 157 3.78 -2.45 20.95
C VAL A 157 3.65 -2.17 19.46
N TYR A 158 4.73 -2.31 18.68
CA TYR A 158 4.65 -2.27 17.22
C TYR A 158 3.66 -3.32 16.68
N TRP A 159 3.74 -4.56 17.18
CA TRP A 159 2.82 -5.62 16.77
C TRP A 159 1.37 -5.34 17.15
N MET A 160 1.07 -4.85 18.36
CA MET A 160 -0.29 -4.48 18.76
C MET A 160 -0.88 -3.35 17.91
N LEU A 161 -0.09 -2.32 17.58
CA LEU A 161 -0.50 -1.25 16.68
C LEU A 161 -0.74 -1.81 15.27
N PHE A 162 0.14 -2.69 14.78
CA PHE A 162 0.01 -3.32 13.47
C PHE A 162 -1.22 -4.22 13.35
N VAL A 163 -1.51 -5.03 14.37
CA VAL A 163 -2.74 -5.82 14.46
C VAL A 163 -3.96 -4.91 14.40
N SER A 164 -3.94 -3.80 15.13
CA SER A 164 -5.03 -2.81 15.13
C SER A 164 -5.23 -2.20 13.73
N SER A 165 -4.16 -1.85 13.03
CA SER A 165 -4.23 -1.40 11.63
C SER A 165 -4.77 -2.48 10.69
N CYS A 166 -4.35 -3.74 10.84
CA CYS A 166 -4.88 -4.86 10.06
C CYS A 166 -6.39 -5.08 10.32
N THR A 167 -6.82 -5.00 11.58
CA THR A 167 -8.24 -5.08 11.96
C THR A 167 -9.04 -3.94 11.32
N TRP A 168 -8.50 -2.72 11.30
CA TRP A 168 -9.15 -1.61 10.60
C TRP A 168 -9.33 -1.87 9.10
N LEU A 169 -8.32 -2.42 8.42
CA LEU A 169 -8.44 -2.82 7.00
C LEU A 169 -9.51 -3.90 6.79
N LEU A 170 -9.61 -4.88 7.68
CA LEU A 170 -10.65 -5.91 7.61
C LEU A 170 -12.05 -5.31 7.82
N MET A 171 -12.21 -4.35 8.74
CA MET A 171 -13.47 -3.63 8.92
C MET A 171 -13.85 -2.83 7.67
N GLN A 172 -12.88 -2.18 7.02
CA GLN A 172 -13.12 -1.52 5.74
C GLN A 172 -13.57 -2.51 4.66
N ALA A 173 -12.97 -3.70 4.60
CA ALA A 173 -13.39 -4.74 3.65
C ALA A 173 -14.84 -5.18 3.89
N ILE A 174 -15.25 -5.35 5.15
CA ILE A 174 -16.64 -5.69 5.51
C ILE A 174 -17.59 -4.58 5.04
N VAL A 175 -17.25 -3.31 5.30
CA VAL A 175 -18.08 -2.17 4.88
C VAL A 175 -18.14 -2.07 3.35
N ALA A 176 -16.98 -2.13 2.68
CA ALA A 176 -16.88 -2.14 1.21
C ALA A 176 -17.78 -3.23 0.62
N ARG A 177 -17.72 -4.42 1.20
CA ARG A 177 -18.50 -5.58 0.77
C ARG A 177 -20.01 -5.41 0.93
N ILE A 178 -20.47 -4.64 1.91
CA ILE A 178 -21.90 -4.32 2.07
C ILE A 178 -22.34 -3.33 0.98
N THR A 179 -21.46 -2.40 0.59
CA THR A 179 -21.79 -1.31 -0.33
C THR A 179 -21.61 -1.63 -1.80
N SER A 180 -20.60 -2.44 -2.16
CA SER A 180 -20.23 -2.67 -3.57
C SER A 180 -19.58 -4.05 -3.79
N SER A 181 -19.46 -4.44 -5.05
CA SER A 181 -18.69 -5.62 -5.47
C SER A 181 -17.28 -5.20 -5.90
N TYR A 182 -16.27 -5.94 -5.46
CA TYR A 182 -14.86 -5.65 -5.75
C TYR A 182 -14.17 -6.93 -6.21
N SER A 183 -13.07 -6.82 -6.96
CA SER A 183 -12.26 -7.99 -7.28
C SER A 183 -11.48 -8.47 -6.06
N ALA A 184 -11.22 -9.78 -5.99
CA ALA A 184 -10.46 -10.41 -4.91
C ALA A 184 -9.08 -9.75 -4.71
N GLY A 185 -8.40 -9.39 -5.81
CA GLY A 185 -7.08 -8.75 -5.75
C GLY A 185 -7.10 -7.29 -5.26
N THR A 186 -8.27 -6.69 -5.04
CA THR A 186 -8.39 -5.30 -4.62
C THR A 186 -7.90 -5.10 -3.18
N PHE A 187 -8.27 -6.01 -2.27
CA PHE A 187 -7.86 -5.95 -0.88
C PHE A 187 -6.34 -5.91 -0.75
N PHE A 188 -5.65 -6.86 -1.40
CA PHE A 188 -4.19 -6.96 -1.36
C PHE A 188 -3.49 -5.69 -1.85
N ALA A 189 -3.99 -5.09 -2.93
CA ALA A 189 -3.38 -3.87 -3.49
C ALA A 189 -3.49 -2.69 -2.52
N ALA A 190 -4.68 -2.47 -1.98
CA ALA A 190 -4.94 -1.38 -1.06
C ALA A 190 -4.29 -1.61 0.32
N SER A 191 -4.18 -2.86 0.77
CA SER A 191 -3.50 -3.18 2.04
C SER A 191 -2.01 -2.86 1.97
N LEU A 192 -1.34 -3.06 0.81
CA LEU A 192 0.07 -2.70 0.64
C LEU A 192 0.31 -1.20 0.89
N SER A 193 -0.53 -0.33 0.32
CA SER A 193 -0.41 1.11 0.55
C SER A 193 -0.68 1.53 1.99
N ALA A 194 -1.41 0.72 2.76
CA ALA A 194 -1.77 1.02 4.14
C ALA A 194 -0.79 0.48 5.19
N VAL A 195 0.01 -0.55 4.87
CA VAL A 195 0.89 -1.20 5.87
C VAL A 195 2.37 -1.24 5.51
N VAL A 196 2.76 -0.94 4.27
CA VAL A 196 4.18 -0.99 3.89
C VAL A 196 4.88 0.28 4.42
N PRO A 197 5.96 0.18 5.21
CA PRO A 197 6.59 1.33 5.89
C PRO A 197 7.01 2.49 4.98
N LEU A 198 7.33 2.20 3.72
CA LEU A 198 7.71 3.22 2.75
C LEU A 198 6.52 3.99 2.16
N PHE A 199 5.34 3.38 2.17
CA PHE A 199 4.17 3.87 1.43
C PHE A 199 3.04 4.36 2.33
N ALA A 200 3.01 3.86 3.57
CA ALA A 200 1.87 3.99 4.46
C ALA A 200 1.94 5.25 5.32
N ASP A 201 0.98 6.16 5.08
CA ASP A 201 0.77 7.35 5.92
C ASP A 201 0.54 7.02 7.40
N PRO A 202 -0.21 5.95 7.77
CA PRO A 202 -0.32 5.56 9.18
C PRO A 202 1.04 5.24 9.83
N ILE A 203 1.99 4.69 9.08
CA ILE A 203 3.33 4.39 9.61
C ILE A 203 4.15 5.66 9.75
N ASP A 204 4.04 6.59 8.82
CA ASP A 204 4.68 7.92 8.91
C ASP A 204 4.15 8.71 10.12
N THR A 205 2.84 8.67 10.35
CA THR A 205 2.22 9.26 11.55
C THR A 205 2.76 8.63 12.83
N LEU A 206 2.92 7.30 12.87
CA LEU A 206 3.47 6.61 14.05
C LEU A 206 4.94 6.96 14.25
N LYS A 207 5.73 7.01 13.17
CA LYS A 207 7.13 7.43 13.17
C LYS A 207 7.26 8.82 13.82
N ASP A 208 6.49 9.80 13.36
CA ASP A 208 6.50 11.15 13.93
C ASP A 208 5.99 11.20 15.37
N ALA A 209 4.99 10.38 15.72
CA ALA A 209 4.54 10.25 17.10
C ALA A 209 5.70 9.78 18.01
N ILE A 210 6.45 8.75 17.58
CA ILE A 210 7.63 8.21 18.28
C ILE A 210 8.68 9.31 18.49
N PHE A 211 8.96 10.14 17.47
CA PHE A 211 9.91 11.24 17.59
C PHE A 211 9.54 12.19 18.73
N GLY A 212 8.29 12.66 18.75
CA GLY A 212 7.83 13.55 19.82
C GLY A 212 7.92 12.90 21.20
N GLY A 213 7.58 11.62 21.31
CA GLY A 213 7.74 10.85 22.55
C GLY A 213 9.18 10.76 23.05
N ILE A 214 10.12 10.49 22.14
CA ILE A 214 11.56 10.43 22.45
C ILE A 214 12.07 11.80 22.92
N CYS A 215 11.60 12.89 22.30
CA CYS A 215 11.92 14.24 22.74
C CYS A 215 11.46 14.51 24.18
N PHE A 216 10.31 13.99 24.61
CA PHE A 216 9.84 14.12 25.99
C PHE A 216 10.72 13.42 27.02
N GLN A 217 11.50 12.41 26.62
CA GLN A 217 12.47 11.74 27.49
C GLN A 217 13.78 12.51 27.65
N SER A 218 13.96 13.64 26.95
CA SER A 218 15.14 14.49 27.08
C SER A 218 15.24 15.15 28.46
N SER A 219 16.45 15.43 28.92
CA SER A 219 16.68 16.28 30.11
C SER A 219 16.53 17.77 29.80
N TYR A 220 16.64 18.16 28.52
CA TYR A 220 16.57 19.55 28.09
C TYR A 220 15.13 19.98 27.83
N TRP A 221 14.67 21.03 28.53
CA TRP A 221 13.30 21.51 28.41
C TRP A 221 12.93 21.94 26.97
N PHE A 222 13.88 22.53 26.23
CA PHE A 222 13.64 22.99 24.87
C PHE A 222 13.47 21.81 23.90
N VAL A 223 14.16 20.68 24.12
CA VAL A 223 13.97 19.46 23.33
C VAL A 223 12.58 18.88 23.58
N ARG A 224 12.09 18.92 24.83
CA ARG A 224 10.69 18.54 25.12
C ARG A 224 9.70 19.45 24.42
N ALA A 225 9.98 20.75 24.34
CA ALA A 225 9.16 21.70 23.59
C ALA A 225 9.17 21.40 22.08
N ILE A 226 10.30 20.96 21.51
CA ILE A 226 10.38 20.46 20.13
C ILE A 226 9.46 19.24 19.95
N GLY A 227 9.48 18.29 20.90
CA GLY A 227 8.60 17.13 20.86
C GLY A 227 7.11 17.50 20.82
N LEU A 228 6.70 18.45 21.67
CA LEU A 228 5.34 19.00 21.64
C LEU A 228 5.03 19.72 20.32
N ALA A 229 5.95 20.55 19.85
CA ALA A 229 5.78 21.30 18.60
C ALA A 229 5.64 20.36 17.39
N SER A 230 6.40 19.27 17.36
CA SER A 230 6.32 18.21 16.35
C SER A 230 4.93 17.56 16.32
N TRP A 231 4.37 17.17 17.46
CA TRP A 231 3.02 16.61 17.53
C TRP A 231 1.95 17.62 17.07
N MET A 232 2.05 18.87 17.55
CA MET A 232 1.12 19.94 17.14
C MET A 232 1.22 20.23 15.64
N TRP A 233 2.43 20.23 15.08
CA TRP A 233 2.67 20.43 13.66
C TRP A 233 2.02 19.32 12.82
N LEU A 234 2.23 18.06 13.18
CA LEU A 234 1.63 16.91 12.48
C LEU A 234 0.10 17.00 12.46
N ALA A 235 -0.52 17.29 13.60
CA ALA A 235 -1.97 17.47 13.68
C ALA A 235 -2.46 18.65 12.83
N ALA A 236 -1.74 19.78 12.87
CA ALA A 236 -2.10 20.99 12.15
C ALA A 236 -1.97 20.83 10.63
N VAL A 237 -0.89 20.20 10.15
CA VAL A 237 -0.62 20.05 8.72
C VAL A 237 -1.63 19.09 8.08
N HIS A 238 -1.98 17.98 8.75
CA HIS A 238 -3.03 17.08 8.29
C HIS A 238 -4.41 17.73 8.31
N MET A 239 -4.75 18.48 9.36
CA MET A 239 -5.98 19.27 9.38
C MET A 239 -6.05 20.23 8.19
N MET A 240 -4.94 20.94 7.91
CA MET A 240 -4.85 21.84 6.76
C MET A 240 -5.05 21.09 5.43
N PHE A 241 -4.47 19.90 5.27
CA PHE A 241 -4.66 19.07 4.07
C PHE A 241 -6.12 18.68 3.87
N PHE A 242 -6.81 18.24 4.92
CA PHE A 242 -8.24 17.91 4.83
C PHE A 242 -9.12 19.15 4.57
N LEU A 243 -8.76 20.32 5.12
CA LEU A 243 -9.51 21.57 4.94
C LEU A 243 -9.31 22.21 3.55
N ARG A 244 -8.09 22.16 3.00
CA ARG A 244 -7.80 22.71 1.66
C ARG A 244 -8.51 21.93 0.54
N GLY A 245 -8.78 20.65 0.75
CA GLY A 245 -9.43 19.81 -0.27
C GLY A 245 -8.50 19.49 -1.46
N GLY A 246 -9.11 19.17 -2.59
CA GLY A 246 -8.41 18.79 -3.83
C GLY A 246 -7.64 17.47 -3.73
N ASP A 247 -6.66 17.32 -4.60
CA ASP A 247 -5.84 16.11 -4.76
C ASP A 247 -5.13 15.69 -3.47
N ILE A 248 -4.70 16.65 -2.66
CA ILE A 248 -4.01 16.39 -1.40
C ILE A 248 -4.95 15.68 -0.40
N ALA A 249 -6.17 16.18 -0.23
CA ALA A 249 -7.12 15.56 0.70
C ALA A 249 -7.55 14.16 0.23
N LEU A 250 -7.60 13.94 -1.09
CA LEU A 250 -7.88 12.64 -1.67
C LEU A 250 -6.74 11.66 -1.41
N GLU A 251 -5.49 12.06 -1.70
CA GLU A 251 -4.29 11.25 -1.43
C GLU A 251 -4.22 10.83 0.05
N MET A 252 -4.47 11.78 0.96
CA MET A 252 -4.54 11.47 2.40
C MET A 252 -5.68 10.50 2.73
N SER A 253 -6.84 10.66 2.08
CA SER A 253 -7.99 9.78 2.30
C SER A 253 -7.70 8.35 1.84
N GLU A 254 -6.97 8.17 0.73
CA GLU A 254 -6.53 6.85 0.27
C GLU A 254 -5.59 6.18 1.27
N GLY A 255 -4.72 6.93 1.95
CA GLY A 255 -3.81 6.41 2.98
C GLY A 255 -4.54 5.78 4.19
N TYR A 256 -5.61 6.41 4.67
CA TYR A 256 -6.36 5.92 5.84
C TYR A 256 -7.56 5.03 5.51
N ARG A 257 -8.05 5.07 4.26
CA ARG A 257 -9.27 4.37 3.82
C ARG A 257 -9.09 3.61 2.50
N GLY A 258 -7.88 3.16 2.19
CA GLY A 258 -7.52 2.61 0.88
C GLY A 258 -8.45 1.51 0.34
N ILE A 259 -9.07 0.70 1.21
CA ILE A 259 -10.00 -0.36 0.78
C ILE A 259 -11.36 0.23 0.34
N LEU A 260 -11.86 1.25 1.05
CA LEU A 260 -13.13 1.90 0.73
C LEU A 260 -13.04 2.81 -0.51
N TYR A 261 -11.83 3.24 -0.87
CA TYR A 261 -11.56 4.02 -2.09
C TYR A 261 -11.06 3.19 -3.27
N ALA A 262 -10.92 1.88 -3.09
CA ALA A 262 -10.41 1.05 -4.16
C ALA A 262 -11.41 0.95 -5.33
N SER A 263 -10.91 0.86 -6.57
CA SER A 263 -11.77 0.81 -7.75
C SER A 263 -12.54 -0.53 -7.85
N THR A 264 -13.87 -0.45 -7.99
CA THR A 264 -14.79 -1.60 -8.21
C THR A 264 -14.71 -2.16 -9.63
N ALA A 265 -14.14 -1.41 -10.57
CA ALA A 265 -14.24 -1.71 -12.01
C ALA A 265 -13.54 -2.99 -12.47
N SER A 266 -12.65 -3.55 -11.65
CA SER A 266 -11.94 -4.79 -12.00
C SER A 266 -12.83 -6.05 -12.01
N SER A 267 -14.09 -5.95 -11.58
CA SER A 267 -15.02 -7.09 -11.55
C SER A 267 -15.62 -7.44 -12.92
N GLN A 268 -15.73 -6.51 -13.87
CA GLN A 268 -16.35 -6.79 -15.18
C GLN A 268 -15.46 -7.60 -16.13
N GLU A 269 -14.13 -7.45 -16.06
CA GLU A 269 -13.19 -8.22 -16.91
C GLU A 269 -12.98 -9.67 -16.44
N ALA A 270 -13.41 -10.02 -15.21
CA ALA A 270 -13.21 -11.35 -14.65
C ALA A 270 -14.23 -12.37 -15.18
N ASP A 271 -15.42 -11.93 -15.61
CA ASP A 271 -16.52 -12.82 -15.98
C ASP A 271 -16.46 -13.29 -17.44
N THR A 272 -15.58 -12.72 -18.28
CA THR A 272 -15.57 -13.03 -19.73
C THR A 272 -14.59 -14.12 -20.15
N HIS A 273 -13.82 -14.74 -19.24
CA HIS A 273 -12.74 -15.64 -19.64
C HIS A 273 -12.89 -17.10 -19.17
N GLU A 274 -13.09 -17.93 -20.20
CA GLU A 274 -12.88 -19.38 -20.35
C GLU A 274 -11.82 -20.02 -19.44
N ALA A 275 -11.92 -21.34 -19.27
CA ALA A 275 -11.04 -22.20 -18.48
C ALA A 275 -9.55 -22.11 -18.91
N VAL A 276 -8.88 -21.05 -18.50
CA VAL A 276 -7.45 -20.83 -18.71
C VAL A 276 -6.65 -21.76 -17.80
N SER A 277 -5.60 -22.39 -18.37
CA SER A 277 -4.73 -23.32 -17.66
C SER A 277 -4.06 -22.69 -16.43
N THR A 278 -3.85 -23.50 -15.38
CA THR A 278 -3.27 -23.08 -14.09
C THR A 278 -1.97 -22.28 -14.24
N SER A 279 -1.14 -22.57 -15.24
CA SER A 279 0.11 -21.85 -15.49
C SER A 279 -0.12 -20.41 -15.97
N ALA A 280 -1.09 -20.19 -16.84
CA ALA A 280 -1.43 -18.85 -17.33
C ALA A 280 -2.07 -17.98 -16.21
N SER A 281 -2.81 -18.60 -15.28
CA SER A 281 -3.35 -17.92 -14.10
C SER A 281 -2.25 -17.38 -13.16
N ILE A 282 -1.17 -18.14 -12.96
CA ILE A 282 -0.04 -17.70 -12.14
C ILE A 282 0.69 -16.53 -12.80
N VAL A 283 0.99 -16.63 -14.10
CA VAL A 283 1.67 -15.56 -14.84
C VAL A 283 0.84 -14.27 -14.82
N ARG A 284 -0.48 -14.38 -14.99
CA ARG A 284 -1.40 -13.23 -14.89
C ARG A 284 -1.39 -12.61 -13.50
N LEU A 285 -1.48 -13.42 -12.44
CA LEU A 285 -1.43 -12.93 -11.06
C LEU A 285 -0.12 -12.17 -10.78
N VAL A 286 1.02 -12.72 -11.20
CA VAL A 286 2.32 -12.07 -11.04
C VAL A 286 2.37 -10.73 -11.79
N SER A 287 1.86 -10.68 -13.03
CA SER A 287 1.78 -9.45 -13.82
C SER A 287 0.89 -8.39 -13.16
N GLU A 288 -0.27 -8.78 -12.63
CA GLU A 288 -1.18 -7.88 -11.92
C GLU A 288 -0.57 -7.34 -10.62
N VAL A 289 0.13 -8.19 -9.85
CA VAL A 289 0.84 -7.77 -8.63
C VAL A 289 1.96 -6.80 -8.99
N LYS A 290 2.76 -7.08 -10.03
CA LYS A 290 3.80 -6.16 -10.52
C LYS A 290 3.22 -4.80 -10.89
N LEU A 291 2.13 -4.78 -11.65
CA LEU A 291 1.47 -3.53 -12.05
C LEU A 291 0.96 -2.75 -10.82
N LYS A 292 0.40 -3.42 -9.83
CA LYS A 292 -0.08 -2.80 -8.59
C LYS A 292 1.06 -2.22 -7.75
N ILE A 293 2.18 -2.93 -7.63
CA ILE A 293 3.39 -2.43 -6.97
C ILE A 293 3.93 -1.21 -7.72
N LEU A 294 3.98 -1.27 -9.06
CA LEU A 294 4.42 -0.16 -9.89
C LEU A 294 3.55 1.09 -9.68
N VAL A 295 2.23 0.93 -9.64
CA VAL A 295 1.29 2.03 -9.36
C VAL A 295 1.46 2.56 -7.95
N ALA A 296 1.66 1.69 -6.94
CA ALA A 296 1.93 2.11 -5.57
C ALA A 296 3.23 2.93 -5.48
N LEU A 297 4.27 2.53 -6.20
CA LEU A 297 5.52 3.30 -6.31
C LEU A 297 5.30 4.64 -7.02
N TYR A 298 4.56 4.66 -8.12
CA TYR A 298 4.20 5.91 -8.83
C TYR A 298 3.45 6.87 -7.91
N LYS A 299 2.50 6.39 -7.09
CA LYS A 299 1.77 7.22 -6.12
C LYS A 299 2.69 7.96 -5.16
N GLN A 300 3.83 7.36 -4.79
CA GLN A 300 4.84 8.04 -3.96
C GLN A 300 5.59 9.18 -4.66
N THR A 301 5.41 9.32 -5.96
CA THR A 301 6.11 10.30 -6.79
C THR A 301 5.20 11.39 -7.35
N THR A 302 3.91 11.38 -7.00
CA THR A 302 2.96 12.41 -7.44
C THR A 302 3.31 13.75 -6.81
N GLU A 303 3.01 14.83 -7.51
CA GLU A 303 3.26 16.20 -6.99
C GLU A 303 2.54 16.45 -5.67
N ALA A 304 1.31 15.93 -5.52
CA ALA A 304 0.55 15.98 -4.28
C ALA A 304 1.28 15.26 -3.14
N LYS A 305 1.78 14.05 -3.38
CA LYS A 305 2.52 13.29 -2.37
C LYS A 305 3.83 13.94 -1.99
N VAL A 306 4.60 14.42 -2.97
CA VAL A 306 5.85 15.17 -2.72
C VAL A 306 5.56 16.42 -1.89
N HIS A 307 4.47 17.13 -2.19
CA HIS A 307 4.06 18.30 -1.42
C HIS A 307 3.69 17.93 0.03
N VAL A 308 2.93 16.84 0.23
CA VAL A 308 2.63 16.31 1.58
C VAL A 308 3.92 15.98 2.32
N THR A 309 4.81 15.19 1.70
CA THR A 309 6.11 14.82 2.27
C THR A 309 6.96 16.05 2.62
N LEU A 310 7.02 17.08 1.78
CA LEU A 310 7.82 18.27 2.08
C LEU A 310 7.25 19.08 3.26
N TRP A 311 5.92 19.20 3.36
CA TRP A 311 5.28 19.95 4.44
C TRP A 311 5.26 19.19 5.78
N GLU A 312 5.19 17.87 5.73
CA GLU A 312 5.21 17.00 6.91
C GLU A 312 6.65 16.71 7.33
N ASP A 313 7.42 16.03 6.46
CA ASP A 313 8.73 15.49 6.84
C ASP A 313 9.82 16.56 6.95
N ALA A 314 9.83 17.63 6.15
CA ALA A 314 10.95 18.58 6.20
C ALA A 314 11.06 19.30 7.56
N PRO A 315 9.98 19.86 8.13
CA PRO A 315 10.02 20.42 9.48
C PRO A 315 10.36 19.36 10.54
N GLN A 316 9.84 18.13 10.40
CA GLN A 316 10.14 17.02 11.31
C GLN A 316 11.62 16.63 11.28
N SER A 317 12.23 16.54 10.09
CA SER A 317 13.66 16.28 9.92
C SER A 317 14.53 17.41 10.46
N MET A 318 14.10 18.67 10.35
CA MET A 318 14.81 19.79 10.96
C MET A 318 14.77 19.70 12.50
N MET A 319 13.60 19.41 13.06
CA MET A 319 13.43 19.19 14.50
C MET A 319 14.24 18.00 14.99
N SER A 320 14.29 16.90 14.23
CA SER A 320 15.07 15.71 14.58
C SER A 320 16.57 15.95 14.49
N LEU A 321 17.04 16.77 13.55
CA LEU A 321 18.44 17.19 13.49
C LEU A 321 18.84 17.95 14.76
N VAL A 322 18.01 18.89 15.22
CA VAL A 322 18.25 19.60 16.49
C VAL A 322 18.31 18.59 17.64
N PHE A 323 17.34 17.67 17.74
CA PHE A 323 17.37 16.59 18.74
C PHE A 323 18.70 15.82 18.70
N PHE A 324 19.15 15.36 17.53
CA PHE A 324 20.39 14.59 17.39
C PHE A 324 21.65 15.38 17.78
N CYS A 325 21.67 16.69 17.56
CA CYS A 325 22.78 17.54 18.00
C CYS A 325 22.94 17.59 19.53
N PHE A 326 21.85 17.45 20.29
CA PHE A 326 21.87 17.59 21.76
C PHE A 326 21.81 16.27 22.52
N GLU A 327 21.03 15.31 22.04
CA GLU A 327 20.82 14.01 22.70
C GLU A 327 21.68 12.89 22.09
N GLY A 328 22.29 13.15 20.93
CA GLY A 328 22.80 12.09 20.07
C GLY A 328 21.67 11.34 19.38
N GLY A 329 22.01 10.48 18.42
CA GLY A 329 21.06 9.64 17.71
C GLY A 329 21.65 8.26 17.49
N SER A 330 20.85 7.21 17.69
CA SER A 330 21.24 5.90 17.17
C SER A 330 21.27 5.95 15.64
N PRO A 331 22.10 5.14 14.96
CA PRO A 331 22.09 5.06 13.50
C PRO A 331 20.69 4.75 12.94
N PHE A 332 19.91 3.94 13.65
CA PHE A 332 18.53 3.63 13.30
C PHE A 332 17.64 4.88 13.32
N MET A 333 17.71 5.72 14.36
CA MET A 333 16.91 6.94 14.44
C MET A 333 17.29 7.95 13.36
N VAL A 334 18.59 8.11 13.09
CA VAL A 334 19.06 8.97 11.98
C VAL A 334 18.55 8.44 10.64
N MET A 335 18.59 7.12 10.43
CA MET A 335 18.04 6.51 9.23
C MET A 335 16.54 6.82 9.07
N VAL A 336 15.75 6.61 10.12
CA VAL A 336 14.29 6.73 10.07
C VAL A 336 13.82 8.19 9.96
N PHE A 337 14.43 9.13 10.69
CA PHE A 337 13.95 10.51 10.79
C PHE A 337 14.62 11.50 9.83
N LEU A 338 15.73 11.11 9.20
CA LEU A 338 16.47 11.99 8.30
C LEU A 338 16.69 11.33 6.93
N ILE A 339 17.34 10.17 6.90
CA ILE A 339 17.71 9.53 5.62
C ILE A 339 16.46 9.10 4.86
N LEU A 340 15.49 8.49 5.53
CA LEU A 340 14.30 7.97 4.88
C LEU A 340 13.47 9.09 4.22
N PRO A 341 13.10 10.20 4.89
CA PRO A 341 12.45 11.32 4.23
C PRO A 341 13.22 11.90 3.04
N ILE A 342 14.53 12.13 3.19
CA ILE A 342 15.39 12.61 2.09
C ILE A 342 15.34 11.64 0.92
N SER A 343 15.38 10.33 1.20
CA SER A 343 15.31 9.30 0.16
C SER A 343 13.95 9.25 -0.52
N LYS A 344 12.83 9.48 0.18
CA LYS A 344 11.48 9.56 -0.43
C LYS A 344 11.42 10.72 -1.44
N VAL A 345 11.88 11.90 -1.03
CA VAL A 345 11.91 13.10 -1.88
C VAL A 345 12.84 12.89 -3.09
N ALA A 346 14.05 12.39 -2.85
CA ALA A 346 15.01 12.08 -3.92
C ALA A 346 14.47 11.03 -4.89
N PHE A 347 13.81 9.99 -4.37
CA PHE A 347 13.16 8.95 -5.17
C PHE A 347 12.06 9.54 -6.05
N ALA A 348 11.19 10.40 -5.51
CA ALA A 348 10.13 11.04 -6.27
C ALA A 348 10.67 11.89 -7.43
N PHE A 349 11.71 12.70 -7.18
CA PHE A 349 12.32 13.52 -8.25
C PHE A 349 13.09 12.68 -9.28
N THR A 350 13.74 11.61 -8.86
CA THR A 350 14.59 10.79 -9.75
C THR A 350 13.76 9.84 -10.61
N PHE A 351 12.75 9.20 -10.02
CA PHE A 351 12.00 8.11 -10.65
C PHE A 351 10.57 8.50 -11.04
N GLY A 352 10.05 9.66 -10.63
CA GLY A 352 8.65 10.01 -10.84
C GLY A 352 8.20 9.97 -12.30
N ARG A 353 9.01 10.52 -13.20
CA ARG A 353 8.74 10.45 -14.64
C ARG A 353 8.76 9.02 -15.18
N LEU A 354 9.77 8.24 -14.80
CA LEU A 354 9.92 6.85 -15.27
C LEU A 354 8.77 5.97 -14.80
N LEU A 355 8.36 6.12 -13.54
CA LEU A 355 7.24 5.39 -12.96
C LEU A 355 5.92 5.83 -13.56
N ALA A 356 5.75 7.11 -13.88
CA ALA A 356 4.57 7.62 -14.58
C ALA A 356 4.46 7.01 -15.98
N GLU A 357 5.53 7.03 -16.76
CA GLU A 357 5.59 6.45 -18.11
C GLU A 357 5.33 4.93 -18.06
N ALA A 358 5.93 4.22 -17.11
CA ALA A 358 5.70 2.78 -16.91
C ALA A 358 4.27 2.45 -16.44
N SER A 359 3.58 3.41 -15.80
CA SER A 359 2.20 3.25 -15.31
C SER A 359 1.13 3.61 -16.36
N VAL A 360 1.52 4.07 -17.56
CA VAL A 360 0.59 4.41 -18.66
C VAL A 360 -0.39 3.27 -18.99
N PRO A 361 0.02 1.99 -19.09
CA PRO A 361 -0.93 0.89 -19.34
C PRO A 361 -2.02 0.80 -18.27
N TRP A 362 -1.69 1.10 -17.01
CA TRP A 362 -2.66 1.12 -15.93
C TRP A 362 -3.61 2.34 -16.07
N PHE A 363 -3.09 3.53 -16.37
CA PHE A 363 -3.93 4.71 -16.63
C PHE A 363 -4.92 4.48 -17.76
N LEU A 364 -4.49 3.82 -18.84
CA LEU A 364 -5.35 3.48 -19.98
C LEU A 364 -6.49 2.54 -19.57
N ARG A 365 -6.19 1.48 -18.79
CA ARG A 365 -7.22 0.58 -18.27
C ARG A 365 -8.21 1.31 -17.36
N GLN A 366 -7.73 2.22 -16.51
CA GLN A 366 -8.61 3.00 -15.65
C GLN A 366 -9.48 3.99 -16.43
N PHE A 367 -8.94 4.60 -17.48
CA PHE A 367 -9.70 5.45 -18.40
C PHE A 367 -10.79 4.67 -19.13
N GLN A 368 -10.46 3.49 -19.67
CA GLN A 368 -11.42 2.61 -20.34
C GLN A 368 -12.52 2.14 -19.40
N SER A 369 -12.16 1.73 -18.18
CA SER A 369 -13.14 1.41 -17.13
C SER A 369 -14.05 2.59 -16.86
N ALA A 370 -13.50 3.79 -16.64
CA ALA A 370 -14.29 4.97 -16.36
C ALA A 370 -15.27 5.29 -17.50
N HIS A 371 -14.85 5.07 -18.75
CA HIS A 371 -15.71 5.24 -19.91
C HIS A 371 -16.87 4.23 -19.96
N VAL A 372 -16.59 2.95 -19.68
CA VAL A 372 -17.64 1.92 -19.58
C VAL A 372 -18.61 2.21 -18.43
N ASP A 373 -18.10 2.75 -17.32
CA ASP A 373 -18.89 3.12 -16.15
C ASP A 373 -19.70 4.43 -16.37
N GLY A 374 -19.47 5.18 -17.44
CA GLY A 374 -20.07 6.50 -17.66
C GLY A 374 -19.61 7.56 -16.64
N ASN A 375 -18.41 7.41 -16.08
CA ASN A 375 -17.84 8.29 -15.07
C ASN A 375 -16.92 9.35 -15.71
N ASP A 376 -17.52 10.45 -16.15
CA ASP A 376 -16.83 11.53 -16.87
C ASP A 376 -15.68 12.16 -16.06
N ASP A 377 -15.79 12.25 -14.74
CA ASP A 377 -14.76 12.82 -13.88
C ASP A 377 -13.50 11.96 -13.84
N ARG A 378 -13.67 10.63 -13.67
CA ARG A 378 -12.54 9.69 -13.77
C ARG A 378 -11.91 9.74 -15.15
N MET A 379 -12.72 9.81 -16.19
CA MET A 379 -12.21 9.97 -17.55
C MET A 379 -11.38 11.25 -17.70
N GLN A 380 -11.83 12.38 -17.15
CA GLN A 380 -11.07 13.64 -17.17
C GLN A 380 -9.74 13.52 -16.42
N VAL A 381 -9.72 12.90 -15.24
CA VAL A 381 -8.48 12.71 -14.46
C VAL A 381 -7.48 11.83 -15.22
N TYR A 382 -7.91 10.67 -15.71
CA TYR A 382 -7.01 9.77 -16.42
C TYR A 382 -6.63 10.30 -17.80
N SER A 383 -7.47 11.05 -18.49
CA SER A 383 -7.09 11.72 -19.75
C SER A 383 -6.04 12.80 -19.52
N LYS A 384 -6.16 13.63 -18.46
CA LYS A 384 -5.11 14.59 -18.08
C LYS A 384 -3.77 13.89 -17.82
N LEU A 385 -3.79 12.78 -17.06
CA LEU A 385 -2.58 11.99 -16.79
C LEU A 385 -2.00 11.37 -18.08
N LEU A 386 -2.86 10.79 -18.92
CA LEU A 386 -2.45 10.24 -20.21
C LEU A 386 -1.84 11.33 -21.09
N LEU A 387 -2.46 12.50 -21.22
CA LEU A 387 -1.92 13.63 -21.99
C LEU A 387 -0.59 14.16 -21.44
N LYS A 388 -0.45 14.21 -20.11
CA LYS A 388 0.80 14.62 -19.44
C LYS A 388 1.96 13.67 -19.78
N TYR A 389 1.70 12.38 -19.90
CA TYR A 389 2.72 11.34 -20.06
C TYR A 389 2.73 10.62 -21.42
N SER A 390 1.84 10.98 -22.35
CA SER A 390 1.79 10.47 -23.74
C SER A 390 2.65 11.29 -24.70
N ASN A 391 2.82 12.59 -24.43
CA ASN A 391 3.67 13.49 -25.23
C ASN A 391 5.15 13.04 -25.37
N PRO A 392 5.75 12.31 -24.40
CA PRO A 392 7.04 11.68 -24.60
C PRO A 392 7.01 10.44 -25.48
N VAL A 393 5.89 9.73 -25.66
CA VAL A 393 5.85 8.47 -26.43
C VAL A 393 6.11 8.75 -27.92
N GLU A 394 5.53 9.82 -28.47
CA GLU A 394 5.84 10.31 -29.81
C GLU A 394 7.32 10.71 -29.96
N LYS A 395 7.94 11.26 -28.89
CA LYS A 395 9.38 11.57 -28.84
C LYS A 395 10.29 10.38 -28.52
N PHE A 396 9.77 9.34 -27.87
CA PHE A 396 10.50 8.12 -27.52
C PHE A 396 10.68 7.24 -28.76
N PHE A 397 9.72 7.31 -29.69
CA PHE A 397 9.85 6.78 -31.04
C PHE A 397 10.76 7.63 -31.94
N THR A 398 11.06 8.89 -31.57
CA THR A 398 12.14 9.70 -32.16
C THR A 398 13.37 9.76 -31.25
N ALA A 399 14.00 8.60 -31.03
CA ALA A 399 15.33 8.37 -30.45
C ALA A 399 15.84 9.34 -29.33
N PRO A 400 15.91 8.90 -28.06
CA PRO A 400 16.65 9.64 -27.03
C PRO A 400 18.18 9.56 -27.27
N PRO A 401 18.97 10.56 -26.82
CA PRO A 401 20.43 10.51 -26.91
C PRO A 401 20.99 9.30 -26.13
N ALA A 402 21.89 8.56 -26.76
CA ALA A 402 22.40 7.27 -26.28
C ALA A 402 22.97 7.28 -24.84
N SER A 403 23.38 8.45 -24.32
CA SER A 403 23.96 8.60 -22.99
C SER A 403 22.96 8.45 -21.84
N SER A 404 21.69 8.85 -21.99
CA SER A 404 20.68 8.67 -20.94
C SER A 404 20.18 7.23 -20.86
N ARG A 405 20.24 6.49 -21.97
CA ARG A 405 19.83 5.06 -22.04
C ARG A 405 20.77 4.15 -21.25
N VAL A 406 22.07 4.40 -21.29
CA VAL A 406 23.09 3.60 -20.59
C VAL A 406 23.03 3.80 -19.07
N VAL A 407 22.81 5.03 -18.59
CA VAL A 407 22.63 5.30 -17.15
C VAL A 407 21.32 4.68 -16.65
N LEU A 408 20.26 4.76 -17.44
CA LEU A 408 18.96 4.19 -17.11
C LEU A 408 18.98 2.66 -17.07
N GLU A 409 19.58 2.01 -18.07
CA GLU A 409 19.76 0.56 -18.07
C GLU A 409 20.64 0.13 -16.89
N ASN A 410 21.75 0.80 -16.60
CA ASN A 410 22.58 0.40 -15.47
C ASN A 410 21.88 0.59 -14.12
N VAL A 411 21.15 1.68 -13.89
CA VAL A 411 20.43 1.91 -12.62
C VAL A 411 19.26 0.94 -12.46
N ILE A 412 18.44 0.75 -13.49
CA ILE A 412 17.28 -0.17 -13.44
C ILE A 412 17.74 -1.61 -13.32
N CYS A 413 18.80 -2.01 -14.02
CA CYS A 413 19.25 -3.41 -14.04
C CYS A 413 20.04 -3.81 -12.80
N THR A 414 20.59 -2.83 -12.07
CA THR A 414 21.28 -3.07 -10.79
C THR A 414 20.30 -3.01 -9.62
N ALA A 415 19.31 -2.11 -9.65
CA ALA A 415 18.38 -1.91 -8.54
C ALA A 415 17.11 -2.77 -8.60
N LEU A 416 16.53 -2.97 -9.80
CA LEU A 416 15.24 -3.66 -9.98
C LEU A 416 15.22 -4.45 -11.31
N PRO A 417 15.92 -5.60 -11.42
CA PRO A 417 16.10 -6.34 -12.67
C PRO A 417 14.79 -6.66 -13.41
N TRP A 418 13.69 -6.87 -12.68
CA TRP A 418 12.37 -7.18 -13.24
C TRP A 418 11.68 -5.99 -13.95
N MET A 419 12.09 -4.75 -13.67
CA MET A 419 11.58 -3.57 -14.37
C MET A 419 12.10 -3.51 -15.81
N ARG A 420 13.29 -4.07 -16.11
CA ARG A 420 13.80 -4.19 -17.49
C ARG A 420 12.81 -4.95 -18.36
N ASP A 421 12.36 -6.11 -17.89
CA ASP A 421 11.44 -6.97 -18.65
C ASP A 421 10.06 -6.30 -18.82
N THR A 422 9.61 -5.58 -17.80
CA THR A 422 8.33 -4.84 -17.86
C THR A 422 8.41 -3.67 -18.84
N LEU A 423 9.53 -2.92 -18.84
CA LEU A 423 9.78 -1.85 -19.82
C LEU A 423 9.88 -2.41 -21.24
N HIS A 424 10.58 -3.53 -21.42
CA HIS A 424 10.71 -4.19 -22.71
C HIS A 424 9.35 -4.68 -23.24
N ASP A 425 8.55 -5.33 -22.39
CA ASP A 425 7.19 -5.77 -22.71
C ASP A 425 6.29 -4.58 -23.06
N VAL A 426 6.32 -3.49 -22.29
CA VAL A 426 5.55 -2.28 -22.56
C VAL A 426 5.96 -1.62 -23.87
N THR A 427 7.26 -1.58 -24.21
CA THR A 427 7.73 -1.07 -25.51
C THR A 427 7.34 -1.96 -26.69
N SER A 428 6.98 -3.22 -26.45
CA SER A 428 6.52 -4.17 -27.47
C SER A 428 5.00 -4.17 -27.67
N ILE A 429 4.23 -3.48 -26.81
CA ILE A 429 2.78 -3.31 -27.00
C ILE A 429 2.54 -2.41 -28.21
N ASP A 430 2.02 -2.99 -29.29
CA ASP A 430 1.65 -2.25 -30.50
C ASP A 430 0.42 -1.37 -30.23
N LEU A 431 0.68 -0.12 -29.85
CA LEU A 431 -0.34 0.92 -29.63
C LEU A 431 -1.16 1.21 -30.90
N ARG A 432 -0.77 0.74 -32.09
CA ARG A 432 -1.62 0.82 -33.31
C ARG A 432 -2.91 0.00 -33.19
N ARG A 433 -2.97 -1.03 -32.34
CA ARG A 433 -4.23 -1.73 -32.04
C ARG A 433 -5.17 -0.93 -31.14
N TYR A 434 -4.65 0.11 -30.47
CA TYR A 434 -5.38 0.97 -29.54
C TYR A 434 -5.58 2.39 -30.08
N SER A 435 -5.23 2.66 -31.35
CA SER A 435 -5.61 3.92 -31.97
C SER A 435 -7.13 3.98 -32.02
N ILE A 436 -7.71 4.83 -31.18
CA ILE A 436 -9.06 5.35 -31.39
C ILE A 436 -9.05 5.86 -32.83
N GLY A 437 -9.85 5.23 -33.71
CA GLY A 437 -9.94 5.65 -35.10
C GLY A 437 -10.18 7.16 -35.17
N ALA A 438 -9.67 7.83 -36.20
CA ALA A 438 -9.68 9.30 -36.31
C ALA A 438 -11.06 9.96 -36.04
N GLU A 439 -12.16 9.21 -36.18
CA GLU A 439 -13.52 9.63 -35.83
C GLU A 439 -13.77 9.81 -34.32
N GLY A 440 -13.13 9.03 -33.44
CA GLY A 440 -13.28 9.18 -31.99
C GLY A 440 -12.50 10.35 -31.38
N ALA A 441 -11.44 10.81 -32.07
CA ALA A 441 -10.67 11.99 -31.65
C ALA A 441 -11.43 13.31 -31.94
N GLN A 442 -12.34 13.33 -32.92
CA GLN A 442 -13.16 14.52 -33.24
C GLN A 442 -14.28 14.79 -32.24
N HIS A 443 -14.65 13.81 -31.41
CA HIS A 443 -15.66 13.99 -30.36
C HIS A 443 -15.09 14.41 -29.00
N LEU A 444 -13.76 14.42 -28.85
CA LEU A 444 -13.05 14.77 -27.61
C LEU A 444 -12.34 16.13 -27.67
N ALA A 445 -12.30 16.78 -28.83
CA ALA A 445 -11.86 18.17 -29.03
C ALA A 445 -13.08 19.08 -29.14
#